data_AF-A0A835M9P5-F1
#
_entry.id   AF-A0A835M9P5-F1
#
_cell.length_a   1.000
_cell.length_b   1.000
_cell.length_c   1.000
_cell.angle_alpha   90.00
_cell.angle_beta   90.00
_cell.angle_gamma   90.00
#
_symmetry.space_group_name_H-M   'P 1'
#
loop_
_entity.id
_entity.type
_entity.pdbx_description
1 polymer ?
#
loop_
_entity_poly.entity_id
_entity_poly.type
_entity_poly.pdbx_seq_one_letter_code
_entity_poly.pdbx_strand_id
1 'polypeptide(L)'
;MLGDIPHHSLNKLSQKYGPIMQLRLGLVPTVVVSTSEAAELFLKTHDINFASRPKILASEYLSYGSRGVGFSEYGPYWRSLRKLCTIYLLSISKIESFRPLRKEEVRNFIKRVGAAEGEGLTRRMKDANKTMDNFLEKIIDEHEQGTTGEQEHHKDFIAILLSLMKSNDGYEVKLDKTNIKAIIVDMLGAAMDTSATTIDWALAELLRHPHIMEKVQDELVNLVGLDRRRKCPGIEMGLKAVQLVLAQFVHCFDLELPHGMSPKDIDMKESFGIVVPRVPTLELMSNLMKGYAFNLSGCFGSRHS
;
A
#
# COMPACT_ATOMS: atom_id res chain seq x y z
N MET A 1 -0.99 -27.61 -10.79
CA MET A 1 -0.33 -26.80 -11.84
C MET A 1 0.35 -25.55 -11.27
N LEU A 2 -0.31 -24.76 -10.42
CA LEU A 2 0.27 -23.52 -9.87
C LEU A 2 0.97 -23.67 -8.50
N GLY A 3 0.66 -24.72 -7.73
CA GLY A 3 1.27 -24.95 -6.42
C GLY A 3 0.95 -23.86 -5.39
N ASP A 4 1.70 -23.83 -4.29
CA ASP A 4 1.48 -22.89 -3.18
C ASP A 4 1.98 -21.47 -3.48
N ILE A 5 2.92 -21.33 -4.43
CA ILE A 5 3.49 -20.06 -4.88
C ILE A 5 3.25 -19.90 -6.40
N PRO A 6 2.04 -19.47 -6.82
CA PRO A 6 1.66 -19.38 -8.22
C PRO A 6 2.61 -18.57 -9.09
N HIS A 7 3.12 -17.42 -8.64
CA HIS A 7 4.01 -16.59 -9.44
C HIS A 7 5.35 -17.28 -9.74
N HIS A 8 5.87 -18.14 -8.86
CA HIS A 8 7.04 -18.98 -9.15
C HIS A 8 6.73 -20.01 -10.23
N SER A 9 5.58 -20.68 -10.14
CA SER A 9 5.14 -21.65 -11.15
C SER A 9 4.91 -20.99 -12.51
N LEU A 10 4.31 -19.80 -12.53
CA LEU A 10 4.12 -19.01 -13.75
C LEU A 10 5.44 -18.58 -14.37
N ASN A 11 6.42 -18.14 -13.57
CA ASN A 11 7.75 -17.83 -14.09
C ASN A 11 8.42 -19.09 -14.70
N LYS A 12 8.34 -20.25 -14.04
CA LYS A 12 8.87 -21.50 -14.60
C LYS A 12 8.20 -21.88 -15.91
N LEU A 13 6.89 -21.65 -16.03
CA LEU A 13 6.14 -21.90 -17.26
C LEU A 13 6.54 -20.91 -18.37
N SER A 14 6.78 -19.64 -18.08
CA SER A 14 7.20 -18.67 -19.08
C SER A 14 8.56 -19.00 -19.69
N GLN A 15 9.48 -19.58 -18.92
CA GLN A 15 10.76 -20.09 -19.45
C GLN A 15 10.58 -21.22 -20.47
N LYS A 16 9.47 -21.95 -20.42
CA LYS A 16 9.17 -23.06 -21.32
C LYS A 16 8.30 -22.64 -22.52
N TYR A 17 7.31 -21.79 -22.29
CA TYR A 17 6.27 -21.46 -23.26
C TYR A 17 6.43 -20.06 -23.87
N GLY A 18 7.37 -19.27 -23.37
CA GLY A 18 7.68 -17.92 -23.85
C GLY A 18 7.10 -16.80 -22.98
N PRO A 19 7.40 -15.54 -23.35
CA PRO A 19 7.13 -14.36 -22.53
C PRO A 19 5.64 -13.98 -22.46
N ILE A 20 4.83 -14.46 -23.41
CA ILE A 20 3.37 -14.29 -23.45
C ILE A 20 2.77 -15.69 -23.59
N MET A 21 2.02 -16.13 -22.59
CA MET A 21 1.41 -17.46 -22.57
C MET A 21 -0.06 -17.40 -22.19
N GLN A 22 -0.86 -18.24 -22.84
CA GLN A 22 -2.28 -18.41 -22.51
C GLN A 22 -2.47 -19.61 -21.59
N LEU A 23 -3.22 -19.40 -20.52
CA LEU A 23 -3.63 -20.39 -19.54
C LEU A 23 -5.16 -20.38 -19.41
N ARG A 24 -5.73 -21.49 -18.93
CA ARG A 24 -7.12 -21.54 -18.48
C ARG A 24 -7.15 -21.80 -16.99
N LEU A 25 -7.62 -20.82 -16.22
CA LEU A 25 -7.83 -20.95 -14.78
C LEU A 25 -9.30 -21.33 -14.56
N GLY A 26 -9.58 -22.63 -14.59
CA GLY A 26 -10.95 -23.13 -14.68
C GLY A 26 -11.61 -22.64 -15.97
N LEU A 27 -12.70 -21.89 -15.83
CA LEU A 27 -13.44 -21.30 -16.95
C LEU A 27 -12.89 -19.93 -17.41
N VAL A 28 -11.89 -19.39 -16.72
CA VAL A 28 -11.36 -18.05 -17.00
C VAL A 28 -10.12 -18.13 -17.91
N PRO A 29 -10.21 -17.72 -19.19
CA PRO A 29 -9.03 -17.58 -20.04
C PRO A 29 -8.14 -16.47 -19.48
N THR A 30 -6.86 -16.78 -19.29
CA THR A 30 -5.89 -15.89 -18.66
C THR A 30 -4.65 -15.80 -19.53
N VAL A 31 -4.21 -14.60 -19.86
CA VAL A 31 -2.91 -14.37 -20.50
C VAL A 31 -1.92 -13.93 -19.43
N VAL A 32 -0.75 -14.56 -19.40
CA VAL A 32 0.35 -14.22 -18.49
C VAL A 32 1.49 -13.63 -19.31
N VAL A 33 2.01 -12.50 -18.84
CA VAL A 33 3.07 -11.73 -19.46
C VAL A 33 4.25 -11.67 -18.49
N SER A 34 5.45 -12.06 -18.94
CA SER A 34 6.59 -12.34 -18.04
C SER A 34 7.90 -11.62 -18.39
N THR A 35 7.89 -10.67 -19.31
CA THR A 35 9.06 -9.80 -19.60
C THR A 35 8.66 -8.34 -19.69
N SER A 36 9.63 -7.43 -19.54
CA SER A 36 9.45 -5.98 -19.64
C SER A 36 8.91 -5.56 -21.00
N GLU A 37 9.47 -6.11 -22.08
CA GLU A 37 9.13 -5.76 -23.46
C GLU A 37 7.69 -6.20 -23.76
N ALA A 38 7.32 -7.40 -23.31
CA ALA A 38 5.96 -7.88 -23.45
C ALA A 38 5.00 -7.08 -22.57
N ALA A 39 5.38 -6.73 -21.33
CA ALA A 39 4.53 -5.91 -20.46
C ALA A 39 4.27 -4.51 -21.05
N GLU A 40 5.27 -3.90 -21.70
CA GLU A 40 5.14 -2.61 -22.38
C GLU A 40 4.05 -2.63 -23.46
N LEU A 41 3.92 -3.74 -24.21
CA LEU A 41 2.86 -3.90 -25.21
C LEU A 41 1.46 -3.78 -24.58
N PHE A 42 1.22 -4.40 -23.43
CA PHE A 42 -0.09 -4.43 -22.78
C PHE A 42 -0.37 -3.18 -21.93
N LEU A 43 0.68 -2.60 -21.35
CA LEU A 43 0.57 -1.56 -20.35
C LEU A 43 0.79 -0.14 -20.89
N LYS A 44 1.39 -0.01 -22.09
CA LYS A 44 1.60 1.26 -22.78
C LYS A 44 1.06 1.23 -24.21
N THR A 45 1.59 0.37 -25.08
CA THR A 45 1.31 0.41 -26.53
C THR A 45 -0.16 0.13 -26.86
N HIS A 46 -0.74 -0.87 -26.21
CA HIS A 46 -2.14 -1.28 -26.40
C HIS A 46 -2.95 -1.09 -25.11
N ASP A 47 -2.56 -0.12 -24.28
CA ASP A 47 -3.05 0.04 -22.91
C ASP A 47 -4.58 0.15 -22.80
N ILE A 48 -5.23 0.78 -23.79
CA ILE A 48 -6.68 0.98 -23.80
C ILE A 48 -7.45 -0.33 -23.90
N ASN A 49 -6.89 -1.34 -24.59
CA ASN A 49 -7.50 -2.66 -24.71
C ASN A 49 -7.46 -3.45 -23.40
N PHE A 50 -6.50 -3.13 -22.53
CA PHE A 50 -6.23 -3.85 -21.28
C PHE A 50 -6.46 -2.99 -20.01
N ALA A 51 -7.11 -1.84 -20.17
CA ALA A 51 -7.31 -0.89 -19.07
C ALA A 51 -8.43 -1.29 -18.09
N SER A 52 -9.34 -2.17 -18.51
CA SER A 52 -10.44 -2.66 -17.67
C SER A 52 -9.99 -3.79 -16.74
N ARG A 53 -10.67 -3.94 -15.61
CA ARG A 53 -10.44 -5.01 -14.63
C ARG A 53 -11.44 -6.15 -14.84
N PRO A 54 -11.04 -7.42 -14.69
CA PRO A 54 -11.99 -8.54 -14.64
C PRO A 54 -12.99 -8.35 -13.49
N LYS A 55 -14.26 -8.67 -13.74
CA LYS A 55 -15.27 -8.71 -12.68
C LYS A 55 -15.02 -9.93 -11.80
N ILE A 56 -14.69 -9.68 -10.54
CA ILE A 56 -14.51 -10.73 -9.54
C ILE A 56 -15.61 -10.59 -8.48
N LEU A 57 -16.12 -11.70 -7.96
CA LEU A 57 -17.17 -11.67 -6.93
C LEU A 57 -16.74 -10.86 -5.71
N ALA A 58 -15.47 -10.94 -5.33
CA ALA A 58 -14.91 -10.16 -4.22
C ALA A 58 -15.12 -8.65 -4.38
N SER A 59 -14.96 -8.08 -5.59
CA SER A 59 -15.17 -6.65 -5.80
C SER A 59 -16.64 -6.25 -5.67
N GLU A 60 -17.57 -7.15 -6.00
CA GLU A 60 -19.00 -6.88 -5.85
C GLU A 60 -19.38 -6.65 -4.38
N TYR A 61 -18.88 -7.50 -3.50
CA TYR A 61 -19.21 -7.46 -2.08
C TYR A 61 -18.29 -6.56 -1.24
N LEU A 62 -17.00 -6.47 -1.57
CA LEU A 62 -16.00 -5.76 -0.75
C LEU A 62 -15.73 -4.34 -1.24
N SER A 63 -15.94 -4.02 -2.51
CA SER A 63 -15.63 -2.70 -3.09
C SER A 63 -16.88 -1.91 -3.48
N TYR A 64 -18.05 -2.29 -2.93
CA TYR A 64 -19.36 -1.75 -3.30
C TYR A 64 -19.59 -1.81 -4.82
N GLY A 65 -19.29 -2.96 -5.42
CA GLY A 65 -19.34 -3.14 -6.86
C GLY A 65 -18.26 -2.38 -7.62
N SER A 66 -18.67 -1.76 -8.72
CA SER A 66 -17.81 -0.94 -9.59
C SER A 66 -18.04 0.56 -9.35
N ARG A 67 -18.17 0.95 -8.08
CA ARG A 67 -18.45 2.35 -7.68
C ARG A 67 -17.20 3.13 -7.28
N GLY A 68 -16.12 2.43 -6.96
CA GLY A 68 -14.81 3.01 -6.60
C GLY A 68 -13.88 3.25 -7.79
N VAL A 69 -12.60 3.46 -7.53
CA VAL A 69 -11.57 3.68 -8.56
C VAL A 69 -10.78 2.40 -8.89
N GLY A 70 -10.80 1.43 -7.97
CA GLY A 70 -10.01 0.20 -8.00
C GLY A 70 -10.49 -0.82 -9.04
N PHE A 71 -11.78 -1.12 -9.04
CA PHE A 71 -12.38 -2.18 -9.89
C PHE A 71 -13.32 -1.69 -10.99
N SER A 72 -13.61 -0.38 -11.04
CA SER A 72 -14.44 0.19 -12.12
C SER A 72 -13.84 -0.02 -13.50
N GLU A 73 -14.71 -0.37 -14.44
CA GLU A 73 -14.41 -0.51 -15.86
C GLU A 73 -13.82 0.79 -16.43
N TYR A 74 -12.90 0.65 -17.38
CA TYR A 74 -12.30 1.82 -18.00
C TYR A 74 -13.31 2.54 -18.90
N GLY A 75 -13.49 3.84 -18.68
CA GLY A 75 -14.44 4.66 -19.42
C GLY A 75 -14.51 6.10 -18.89
N PRO A 76 -15.43 6.94 -19.38
CA PRO A 76 -15.64 8.30 -18.89
C PRO A 76 -15.82 8.37 -17.36
N TYR A 77 -16.67 7.49 -16.81
CA TYR A 77 -16.91 7.40 -15.36
C TYR A 77 -15.62 7.17 -14.55
N TRP A 78 -14.85 6.14 -14.89
CA TRP A 78 -13.59 5.85 -14.20
C TRP A 78 -12.57 6.97 -14.36
N ARG A 79 -12.46 7.59 -15.55
CA ARG A 79 -11.53 8.72 -15.78
C ARG A 79 -11.87 9.90 -14.88
N SER A 80 -13.15 10.22 -14.74
CA SER A 80 -13.63 11.31 -13.89
C SER A 80 -13.43 11.01 -12.40
N LEU A 81 -13.73 9.78 -11.93
CA LEU A 81 -13.38 9.35 -10.57
C LEU A 81 -11.87 9.40 -10.30
N ARG A 82 -11.07 8.92 -11.25
CA ARG A 82 -9.61 8.90 -11.15
C ARG A 82 -9.05 10.31 -11.05
N LYS A 83 -9.53 11.22 -11.90
CA LYS A 83 -9.17 12.64 -11.87
C LYS A 83 -9.51 13.25 -10.52
N LEU A 84 -10.71 13.00 -10.01
CA LEU A 84 -11.17 13.48 -8.71
C LEU A 84 -10.25 13.00 -7.58
N CYS A 85 -9.98 11.70 -7.48
CA CYS A 85 -9.09 11.14 -6.44
C CYS A 85 -7.68 11.73 -6.56
N THR A 86 -7.14 11.85 -7.77
CA THR A 86 -5.78 12.35 -8.01
C THR A 86 -5.65 13.83 -7.64
N ILE A 87 -6.64 14.67 -7.96
CA ILE A 87 -6.56 16.11 -7.70
C ILE A 87 -6.84 16.42 -6.23
N TYR A 88 -7.90 15.84 -5.67
CA TYR A 88 -8.42 16.28 -4.37
C TYR A 88 -7.87 15.50 -3.18
N LEU A 89 -7.50 14.23 -3.38
CA LEU A 89 -7.04 13.36 -2.31
C LEU A 89 -5.54 13.09 -2.39
N LEU A 90 -5.02 12.83 -3.59
CA LEU A 90 -3.67 12.30 -3.80
C LEU A 90 -2.75 13.25 -4.59
N SER A 91 -3.08 14.54 -4.63
CA SER A 91 -2.19 15.53 -5.21
C SER A 91 -0.97 15.74 -4.31
N ILE A 92 0.16 16.13 -4.91
CA ILE A 92 1.40 16.37 -4.16
C ILE A 92 1.18 17.36 -3.01
N SER A 93 0.44 18.45 -3.27
CA SER A 93 0.09 19.45 -2.25
C SER A 93 -0.70 18.83 -1.09
N LYS A 94 -1.70 17.99 -1.40
CA LYS A 94 -2.48 17.29 -0.37
C LYS A 94 -1.63 16.30 0.40
N ILE A 95 -0.78 15.52 -0.29
CA ILE A 95 0.16 14.58 0.34
C ILE A 95 1.09 15.34 1.29
N GLU A 96 1.65 16.48 0.91
CA GLU A 96 2.52 17.25 1.81
C GLU A 96 1.76 17.84 2.99
N SER A 97 0.49 18.19 2.84
CA SER A 97 -0.36 18.67 3.94
C SER A 97 -0.49 17.63 5.07
N PHE A 98 -0.50 16.33 4.76
CA PHE A 98 -0.51 15.24 5.75
C PHE A 98 0.88 14.92 6.34
N ARG A 99 1.94 15.62 5.96
CA ARG A 99 3.30 15.33 6.45
C ARG A 99 3.45 15.39 7.97
N PRO A 100 2.87 16.37 8.71
CA PRO A 100 2.98 16.41 10.17
C PRO A 100 2.37 15.18 10.83
N LEU A 101 1.15 14.80 10.40
CA LEU A 101 0.44 13.61 10.88
C LEU A 101 1.23 12.34 10.57
N ARG A 102 1.74 12.18 9.33
CA ARG A 102 2.58 11.01 8.99
C ARG A 102 3.81 10.91 9.89
N LYS A 103 4.50 12.03 10.13
CA LYS A 103 5.66 12.05 11.04
C LYS A 103 5.25 11.62 12.45
N GLU A 104 4.13 12.12 12.95
CA GLU A 104 3.62 11.76 14.28
C GLU A 104 3.28 10.28 14.40
N GLU A 105 2.55 9.72 13.45
CA GLU A 105 2.19 8.31 13.44
C GLU A 105 3.43 7.41 13.38
N VAL A 106 4.42 7.76 12.56
CA VAL A 106 5.69 7.01 12.54
C VAL A 106 6.41 7.13 13.88
N ARG A 107 6.47 8.31 14.51
CA ARG A 107 7.05 8.44 15.87
C ARG A 107 6.34 7.55 16.88
N ASN A 108 5.01 7.53 16.87
CA ASN A 108 4.20 6.70 17.77
C ASN A 108 4.42 5.21 17.50
N PHE A 109 4.53 4.82 16.23
CA PHE A 109 4.88 3.46 15.83
C PHE A 109 6.25 3.06 16.39
N ILE A 110 7.31 3.84 16.15
CA ILE A 110 8.66 3.57 16.68
C ILE A 110 8.64 3.38 18.20
N LYS A 111 7.93 4.25 18.93
CA LYS A 111 7.78 4.14 20.39
C LYS A 111 7.10 2.83 20.81
N ARG A 112 6.01 2.45 20.14
CA ARG A 112 5.27 1.20 20.43
C ARG A 112 6.13 -0.02 20.17
N VAL A 113 6.87 -0.06 19.06
CA VAL A 113 7.72 -1.21 18.76
C VAL A 113 8.88 -1.30 19.74
N GLY A 114 9.46 -0.18 20.20
CA GLY A 114 10.45 -0.17 21.27
C GLY A 114 9.92 -0.62 22.64
N ALA A 115 8.61 -0.55 22.88
CA ALA A 115 7.98 -0.91 24.16
C ALA A 115 7.30 -2.30 24.16
N ALA A 116 7.19 -2.95 22.99
CA ALA A 116 6.39 -4.17 22.84
C ALA A 116 7.21 -5.44 23.11
N GLU A 117 7.23 -5.87 24.37
CA GLU A 117 7.46 -7.27 24.72
C GLU A 117 6.19 -8.10 24.40
N GLY A 118 6.31 -9.01 23.43
CA GLY A 118 5.47 -10.22 23.27
C GLY A 118 3.94 -10.10 23.38
N GLU A 119 3.24 -9.86 22.26
CA GLU A 119 1.87 -10.39 22.08
C GLU A 119 1.59 -10.76 20.61
N GLY A 120 0.91 -11.91 20.43
CA GLY A 120 0.78 -12.65 19.18
C GLY A 120 -0.15 -12.06 18.10
N LEU A 121 0.26 -12.29 16.85
CA LEU A 121 -0.27 -11.76 15.58
C LEU A 121 -1.75 -12.09 15.30
N THR A 122 -2.24 -13.24 15.76
CA THR A 122 -3.62 -13.69 15.46
C THR A 122 -4.68 -12.85 16.19
N ARG A 123 -4.36 -12.33 17.38
CA ARG A 123 -5.22 -11.37 18.11
C ARG A 123 -5.23 -10.03 17.39
N ARG A 124 -4.06 -9.57 16.92
CA ARG A 124 -3.89 -8.32 16.17
C ARG A 124 -4.67 -8.28 14.85
N MET A 125 -4.76 -9.38 14.11
CA MET A 125 -5.54 -9.43 12.86
C MET A 125 -7.06 -9.35 13.09
N LYS A 126 -7.58 -9.96 14.16
CA LYS A 126 -9.00 -9.85 14.52
C LYS A 126 -9.35 -8.48 15.10
N ASP A 127 -8.45 -7.91 15.90
CA ASP A 127 -8.60 -6.56 16.44
C ASP A 127 -8.51 -5.50 15.34
N ALA A 128 -7.58 -5.63 14.39
CA ALA A 128 -7.43 -4.69 13.26
C ALA A 128 -8.69 -4.57 12.39
N ASN A 129 -9.35 -5.69 12.09
CA ASN A 129 -10.60 -5.67 11.32
C ASN A 129 -11.73 -4.98 12.08
N LYS A 130 -11.86 -5.25 13.39
CA LYS A 130 -12.91 -4.66 14.24
C LYS A 130 -12.64 -3.18 14.52
N THR A 131 -11.37 -2.80 14.66
CA THR A 131 -10.93 -1.41 14.80
C THR A 131 -11.14 -0.63 13.50
N MET A 132 -10.91 -1.24 12.33
CA MET A 132 -11.16 -0.59 11.04
C MET A 132 -12.65 -0.31 10.85
N ASP A 133 -13.51 -1.30 11.12
CA ASP A 133 -14.96 -1.15 11.00
C ASP A 133 -15.49 -0.05 11.92
N ASN A 134 -15.09 -0.08 13.20
CA ASN A 134 -15.46 0.95 14.17
C ASN A 134 -14.91 2.35 13.83
N PHE A 135 -13.71 2.42 13.25
CA PHE A 135 -13.12 3.69 12.81
C PHE A 135 -13.89 4.29 11.64
N LEU A 136 -14.26 3.46 10.66
CA LEU A 136 -15.06 3.89 9.51
C LEU A 136 -16.45 4.38 9.96
N GLU A 137 -17.14 3.65 10.83
CA GLU A 137 -18.42 4.08 11.40
C GLU A 137 -18.28 5.38 12.20
N LYS A 138 -17.26 5.50 13.06
CA LYS A 138 -17.05 6.71 13.86
C LYS A 138 -16.77 7.94 12.99
N ILE A 139 -15.98 7.80 11.92
CA ILE A 139 -15.73 8.93 11.02
C ILE A 139 -17.00 9.30 10.27
N ILE A 140 -17.82 8.33 9.86
CA ILE A 140 -19.11 8.59 9.23
C ILE A 140 -20.02 9.37 10.19
N ASP A 141 -20.13 8.93 11.44
CA ASP A 141 -20.95 9.58 12.47
C ASP A 141 -20.48 11.01 12.80
N GLU A 142 -19.17 11.21 12.99
CA GLU A 142 -18.56 12.51 13.28
C GLU A 142 -18.78 13.51 12.12
N HIS A 143 -18.87 13.02 10.88
CA HIS A 143 -19.15 13.85 9.71
C HIS A 143 -20.64 14.08 9.44
N GLU A 144 -21.53 13.19 9.89
CA GLU A 144 -22.98 13.35 9.78
C GLU A 144 -23.55 14.32 10.82
N GLN A 145 -22.94 14.42 12.01
CA GLN A 145 -23.44 15.27 13.11
C GLN A 145 -23.04 16.75 13.03
N GLY A 146 -22.27 17.13 12.01
CA GLY A 146 -21.99 18.52 11.66
C GLY A 146 -20.83 19.14 12.45
N THR A 147 -19.79 19.57 11.72
CA THR A 147 -18.75 20.48 12.22
C THR A 147 -19.37 21.80 12.67
N THR A 148 -19.70 21.91 13.95
CA THR A 148 -19.90 23.17 14.66
C THR A 148 -18.60 23.52 15.38
N GLY A 149 -17.80 24.42 14.80
CA GLY A 149 -16.61 24.95 15.46
C GLY A 149 -15.57 25.44 14.47
N GLU A 150 -15.46 26.76 14.34
CA GLU A 150 -14.41 27.47 13.63
C GLU A 150 -13.04 27.17 14.25
N GLN A 151 -12.33 26.20 13.68
CA GLN A 151 -10.87 26.19 13.63
C GLN A 151 -10.46 25.68 12.25
N GLU A 152 -9.43 26.28 11.68
CA GLU A 152 -8.87 26.02 10.34
C GLU A 152 -8.20 24.63 10.30
N HIS A 153 -8.97 23.59 10.56
CA HIS A 153 -8.52 22.21 10.68
C HIS A 153 -8.31 21.63 9.26
N HIS A 154 -7.18 20.96 9.05
CA HIS A 154 -6.91 20.23 7.82
C HIS A 154 -8.07 19.27 7.49
N LYS A 155 -8.81 19.56 6.41
CA LYS A 155 -9.87 18.67 5.92
C LYS A 155 -9.26 17.33 5.52
N ASP A 156 -9.66 16.26 6.20
CA ASP A 156 -9.29 14.90 5.85
C ASP A 156 -9.95 14.46 4.52
N PHE A 157 -9.62 13.26 4.05
CA PHE A 157 -10.15 12.75 2.78
C PHE A 157 -11.68 12.63 2.77
N ILE A 158 -12.31 12.37 3.92
CA ILE A 158 -13.75 12.17 4.03
C ILE A 158 -14.46 13.52 4.01
N ALA A 159 -13.97 14.51 4.74
CA ALA A 159 -14.43 15.89 4.68
C ALA A 159 -14.35 16.45 3.24
N ILE A 160 -13.27 16.14 2.51
CA ILE A 160 -13.12 16.53 1.10
C ILE A 160 -14.18 15.85 0.21
N LEU A 161 -14.35 14.53 0.34
CA LEU A 161 -15.33 13.77 -0.44
C LEU A 161 -16.77 14.23 -0.16
N LEU A 162 -17.12 14.51 1.09
CA LEU A 162 -18.42 15.05 1.47
C LEU A 162 -18.63 16.48 0.95
N SER A 163 -17.59 17.31 0.95
CA SER A 163 -17.64 18.64 0.34
C SER A 163 -17.90 18.56 -1.15
N LEU A 164 -17.26 17.62 -1.86
CA LEU A 164 -17.47 17.39 -3.31
C LEU A 164 -18.87 16.85 -3.62
N MET A 165 -19.40 15.99 -2.74
CA MET A 165 -20.78 15.49 -2.84
C MET A 165 -21.79 16.63 -2.67
N LYS A 166 -21.57 17.55 -1.71
CA LYS A 166 -22.46 18.68 -1.43
C LYS A 166 -22.38 19.79 -2.49
N SER A 167 -21.21 20.06 -3.05
CA SER A 167 -21.03 21.15 -4.01
C SER A 167 -21.79 20.93 -5.32
N ASN A 168 -21.97 19.67 -5.74
CA ASN A 168 -22.72 19.23 -6.93
C ASN A 168 -22.45 19.98 -8.27
N ASP A 169 -21.48 20.89 -8.31
CA ASP A 169 -21.18 21.77 -9.44
C ASP A 169 -19.86 21.37 -10.12
N GLY A 170 -19.95 21.07 -11.43
CA GLY A 170 -18.80 21.07 -12.35
C GLY A 170 -18.15 19.73 -12.69
N TYR A 171 -18.64 18.58 -12.21
CA TYR A 171 -18.05 17.27 -12.51
C TYR A 171 -19.00 16.35 -13.28
N GLU A 172 -18.45 15.56 -14.20
CA GLU A 172 -19.20 14.55 -14.96
C GLU A 172 -19.75 13.41 -14.09
N VAL A 173 -19.19 13.20 -12.89
CA VAL A 173 -19.64 12.15 -11.96
C VAL A 173 -20.26 12.79 -10.73
N LYS A 174 -21.56 12.53 -10.55
CA LYS A 174 -22.27 12.86 -9.33
C LYS A 174 -21.93 11.84 -8.25
N LEU A 175 -21.23 12.27 -7.21
CA LEU A 175 -20.91 11.41 -6.08
C LEU A 175 -22.14 11.22 -5.18
N ASP A 176 -22.31 10.01 -4.67
CA ASP A 176 -23.21 9.70 -3.56
C ASP A 176 -22.48 8.98 -2.42
N LYS A 177 -23.21 8.68 -1.35
CA LYS A 177 -22.66 7.95 -0.18
C LYS A 177 -22.01 6.62 -0.57
N THR A 178 -22.53 5.93 -1.59
CA THR A 178 -21.96 4.66 -2.07
C THR A 178 -20.61 4.88 -2.75
N ASN A 179 -20.46 5.95 -3.55
CA ASN A 179 -19.14 6.31 -4.10
C ASN A 179 -18.13 6.64 -3.01
N ILE A 180 -18.53 7.40 -1.99
CA ILE A 180 -17.64 7.79 -0.89
C ILE A 180 -17.14 6.53 -0.17
N LYS A 181 -18.04 5.63 0.23
CA LYS A 181 -17.67 4.36 0.87
C LYS A 181 -16.74 3.52 -0.01
N ALA A 182 -17.04 3.41 -1.31
CA ALA A 182 -16.22 2.67 -2.26
C ALA A 182 -14.81 3.25 -2.41
N ILE A 183 -14.69 4.58 -2.51
CA ILE A 183 -13.39 5.25 -2.59
C ILE A 183 -12.60 5.03 -1.30
N ILE A 184 -13.21 5.18 -0.12
CA ILE A 184 -12.51 5.00 1.16
C ILE A 184 -11.99 3.56 1.29
N VAL A 185 -12.83 2.57 1.00
CA VAL A 185 -12.43 1.16 1.06
C VAL A 185 -11.32 0.84 0.06
N ASP A 186 -11.41 1.36 -1.17
CA ASP A 186 -10.34 1.22 -2.16
C ASP A 186 -9.01 1.82 -1.65
N MET A 187 -9.04 3.01 -1.04
CA MET A 187 -7.83 3.67 -0.54
C MET A 187 -7.20 2.91 0.62
N LEU A 188 -8.01 2.50 1.60
CA LEU A 188 -7.51 1.78 2.78
C LEU A 188 -7.02 0.39 2.41
N GLY A 189 -7.83 -0.39 1.68
CA GLY A 189 -7.47 -1.74 1.25
C GLY A 189 -6.22 -1.77 0.37
N ALA A 190 -6.05 -0.78 -0.52
CA ALA A 190 -4.86 -0.71 -1.37
C ALA A 190 -3.59 -0.23 -0.63
N ALA A 191 -3.71 0.57 0.42
CA ALA A 191 -2.56 1.23 1.06
C ALA A 191 -1.91 0.42 2.20
N MET A 192 -2.71 -0.31 2.99
CA MET A 192 -2.24 -0.93 4.23
C MET A 192 -1.29 -2.10 3.97
N ASP A 193 -1.80 -3.16 3.33
CA ASP A 193 -1.05 -4.42 3.16
C ASP A 193 0.18 -4.23 2.27
N THR A 194 0.08 -3.37 1.25
CA THR A 194 1.16 -3.11 0.28
C THR A 194 2.34 -2.40 0.93
N SER A 195 2.09 -1.32 1.67
CA SER A 195 3.14 -0.54 2.32
C SER A 195 3.79 -1.34 3.46
N ALA A 196 2.99 -2.03 4.28
CA ALA A 196 3.50 -2.85 5.38
C ALA A 196 4.41 -3.99 4.88
N THR A 197 3.96 -4.73 3.85
CA THR A 197 4.75 -5.78 3.21
C THR A 197 6.04 -5.23 2.60
N THR A 198 5.97 -4.07 1.94
CA THR A 198 7.15 -3.41 1.35
C THR A 198 8.17 -3.01 2.42
N ILE A 199 7.72 -2.47 3.56
CA ILE A 199 8.59 -2.11 4.68
C ILE A 199 9.27 -3.36 5.27
N ASP A 200 8.54 -4.46 5.46
CA ASP A 200 9.13 -5.71 5.96
C ASP A 200 10.22 -6.25 5.03
N TRP A 201 9.95 -6.35 3.72
CA TRP A 201 10.95 -6.76 2.74
C TRP A 201 12.15 -5.83 2.71
N ALA A 202 11.92 -4.52 2.69
CA ALA A 202 13.01 -3.56 2.66
C ALA A 202 13.90 -3.65 3.91
N LEU A 203 13.31 -3.81 5.11
CA LEU A 203 14.09 -4.01 6.34
C LEU A 203 14.86 -5.33 6.33
N ALA A 204 14.26 -6.42 5.86
CA ALA A 204 14.94 -7.71 5.73
C ALA A 204 16.11 -7.65 4.74
N GLU A 205 15.91 -7.04 3.58
CA GLU A 205 16.97 -6.83 2.58
C GLU A 205 18.07 -5.93 3.10
N LEU A 206 17.75 -4.91 3.90
CA LEU A 206 18.75 -4.04 4.51
C LEU A 206 19.65 -4.75 5.49
N LEU A 207 19.07 -5.62 6.32
CA LEU A 207 19.81 -6.47 7.24
C LEU A 207 20.68 -7.49 6.48
N ARG A 208 20.27 -7.91 5.28
CA ARG A 208 21.05 -8.83 4.43
C ARG A 208 22.15 -8.13 3.64
N HIS A 209 21.91 -6.89 3.24
CA HIS A 209 22.73 -6.16 2.28
C HIS A 209 22.83 -4.66 2.60
N PRO A 210 23.61 -4.27 3.64
CA PRO A 210 23.72 -2.88 4.08
C PRO A 210 24.21 -1.89 3.01
N HIS A 211 24.90 -2.37 1.97
CA HIS A 211 25.53 -1.56 0.93
C HIS A 211 24.66 -1.33 -0.33
N ILE A 212 23.42 -1.85 -0.40
CA ILE A 212 22.67 -1.94 -1.68
C ILE A 212 21.51 -0.92 -1.78
N MET A 213 21.12 -0.23 -0.71
CA MET A 213 19.92 0.63 -0.69
C MET A 213 19.86 1.66 -1.83
N GLU A 214 20.98 2.28 -2.19
CA GLU A 214 21.05 3.30 -3.24
C GLU A 214 20.68 2.74 -4.62
N LYS A 215 21.06 1.49 -4.92
CA LYS A 215 20.76 0.82 -6.20
C LYS A 215 19.30 0.42 -6.34
N VAL A 216 18.65 0.02 -5.24
CA VAL A 216 17.23 -0.42 -5.24
C VAL A 216 16.29 0.73 -5.60
N GLN A 217 16.65 1.97 -5.24
CA GLN A 217 15.87 3.16 -5.56
C GLN A 217 15.93 3.53 -7.05
N ASP A 218 17.10 3.36 -7.68
CA ASP A 218 17.30 3.67 -9.09
C ASP A 218 16.63 2.66 -10.05
N GLU A 219 16.60 1.38 -9.68
CA GLU A 219 16.07 0.32 -10.55
C GLU A 219 14.53 0.37 -10.69
N LEU A 220 13.82 0.65 -9.59
CA LEU A 220 12.35 0.70 -9.55
C LEU A 220 11.74 1.86 -10.37
N VAL A 221 12.47 2.97 -10.50
CA VAL A 221 12.03 4.14 -11.27
C VAL A 221 12.25 3.95 -12.77
N ASN A 222 13.34 3.28 -13.15
CA ASN A 222 13.80 3.23 -14.54
C ASN A 222 13.23 2.07 -15.37
N LEU A 223 12.93 0.90 -14.79
CA LEU A 223 12.63 -0.29 -15.58
C LEU A 223 11.18 -0.42 -16.11
N VAL A 224 10.16 0.06 -15.39
CA VAL A 224 8.76 -0.26 -15.76
C VAL A 224 8.01 0.93 -16.36
N GLY A 225 8.56 2.15 -16.27
CA GLY A 225 7.95 3.38 -16.78
C GLY A 225 6.65 3.75 -16.07
N LEU A 226 6.61 4.92 -15.43
CA LEU A 226 5.50 5.34 -14.57
C LEU A 226 4.33 6.02 -15.32
N ASP A 227 4.21 5.86 -16.63
CA ASP A 227 3.10 6.43 -17.40
C ASP A 227 2.22 5.32 -17.99
N ARG A 228 1.15 4.99 -17.25
CA ARG A 228 0.18 3.93 -17.58
C ARG A 228 -1.19 4.34 -17.09
N ARG A 229 -2.25 4.05 -17.85
CA ARG A 229 -3.64 4.40 -17.47
C ARG A 229 -4.01 3.92 -16.06
N ARG A 230 -3.68 2.68 -15.71
CA ARG A 230 -3.99 2.10 -14.38
C ARG A 230 -2.84 2.18 -13.38
N LYS A 231 -1.92 3.14 -13.52
CA LYS A 231 -0.87 3.39 -12.52
C LYS A 231 -1.48 3.59 -11.13
N CYS A 232 -0.80 3.12 -10.08
CA CYS A 232 -1.21 3.35 -8.70
C CYS A 232 -1.35 4.86 -8.42
N PRO A 233 -2.53 5.36 -7.99
CA PRO A 233 -2.69 6.78 -7.68
C PRO A 233 -1.96 7.17 -6.39
N GLY A 234 -1.81 6.23 -5.46
CA GLY A 234 -1.18 6.45 -4.16
C GLY A 234 0.32 6.21 -4.13
N ILE A 235 0.98 6.02 -5.28
CA ILE A 235 2.41 5.64 -5.32
C ILE A 235 3.30 6.66 -4.60
N GLU A 236 3.05 7.97 -4.79
CA GLU A 236 3.82 9.03 -4.14
C GLU A 236 3.65 8.98 -2.61
N MET A 237 2.41 8.82 -2.13
CA MET A 237 2.14 8.72 -0.70
C MET A 237 2.76 7.45 -0.10
N GLY A 238 2.66 6.32 -0.79
CA GLY A 238 3.26 5.05 -0.40
C GLY A 238 4.79 5.14 -0.31
N LEU A 239 5.45 5.70 -1.32
CA LEU A 239 6.90 5.90 -1.31
C LEU A 239 7.34 6.79 -0.14
N LYS A 240 6.63 7.91 0.11
CA LYS A 240 6.93 8.78 1.26
C LYS A 240 6.75 8.06 2.60
N ALA A 241 5.72 7.23 2.73
CA ALA A 241 5.48 6.46 3.95
C ALA A 241 6.58 5.41 4.18
N VAL A 242 6.91 4.60 3.16
CA VAL A 242 7.97 3.60 3.21
C VAL A 242 9.31 4.24 3.55
N GLN A 243 9.70 5.31 2.83
CA GLN A 243 10.96 6.03 3.08
C GLN A 243 11.04 6.60 4.50
N LEU A 244 9.94 7.20 4.99
CA LEU A 244 9.91 7.78 6.33
C LEU A 244 10.05 6.71 7.42
N VAL A 245 9.36 5.58 7.28
CA VAL A 245 9.47 4.47 8.21
C VAL A 245 10.89 3.91 8.20
N LEU A 246 11.42 3.55 7.03
CA LEU A 246 12.78 3.01 6.91
C LEU A 246 13.83 3.95 7.49
N ALA A 247 13.77 5.25 7.16
CA ALA A 247 14.69 6.24 7.69
C ALA A 247 14.63 6.34 9.22
N GLN A 248 13.42 6.34 9.80
CA GLN A 248 13.26 6.38 11.26
C GLN A 248 13.74 5.08 11.91
N PHE A 249 13.55 3.92 11.29
CA PHE A 249 14.08 2.66 11.80
C PHE A 249 15.60 2.64 11.83
N VAL A 250 16.25 3.00 10.71
CA VAL A 250 17.72 3.04 10.61
C VAL A 250 18.32 4.09 11.55
N HIS A 251 17.63 5.21 11.78
CA HIS A 251 18.10 6.26 12.69
C HIS A 251 17.92 5.90 14.17
N CYS A 252 16.87 5.15 14.51
CA CYS A 252 16.48 4.88 15.90
C CYS A 252 16.96 3.56 16.49
N PHE A 253 17.35 2.61 15.63
CA PHE A 253 17.79 1.30 16.05
C PHE A 253 19.11 0.97 15.39
N ASP A 254 20.07 0.49 16.18
CA ASP A 254 21.25 -0.19 15.64
C ASP A 254 20.77 -1.52 15.05
N LEU A 255 20.75 -1.65 13.73
CA LEU A 255 20.19 -2.83 13.04
C LEU A 255 21.23 -3.98 12.98
N GLU A 256 21.39 -4.74 14.05
CA GLU A 256 22.26 -5.95 14.16
C GLU A 256 21.53 -7.28 14.46
N LEU A 257 21.75 -8.32 13.67
CA LEU A 257 21.05 -9.59 13.88
C LEU A 257 21.26 -10.18 15.30
N PRO A 258 20.20 -10.60 16.01
CA PRO A 258 20.30 -10.98 17.40
C PRO A 258 20.92 -12.37 17.53
N HIS A 259 21.49 -12.66 18.70
CA HIS A 259 21.99 -14.00 19.08
C HIS A 259 23.04 -14.60 18.11
N GLY A 260 23.85 -13.76 17.45
CA GLY A 260 24.90 -14.23 16.54
C GLY A 260 24.39 -14.78 15.21
N MET A 261 23.14 -14.48 14.84
CA MET A 261 22.62 -14.78 13.50
C MET A 261 23.45 -14.06 12.43
N SER A 262 23.64 -14.73 11.31
CA SER A 262 24.23 -14.14 10.11
C SER A 262 23.12 -13.65 9.15
N PRO A 263 23.43 -12.72 8.24
CA PRO A 263 22.52 -12.29 7.16
C PRO A 263 21.82 -13.43 6.41
N LYS A 264 22.47 -14.59 6.30
CA LYS A 264 21.94 -15.75 5.58
C LYS A 264 20.83 -16.48 6.33
N ASP A 265 20.73 -16.28 7.63
CA ASP A 265 19.77 -16.95 8.52
C ASP A 265 18.41 -16.27 8.52
N ILE A 266 18.28 -15.09 7.89
CA ILE A 266 16.99 -14.42 7.68
C ILE A 266 16.15 -15.27 6.71
N ASP A 267 14.99 -15.74 7.19
CA ASP A 267 14.01 -16.45 6.35
C ASP A 267 13.40 -15.49 5.31
N MET A 268 13.51 -15.88 4.04
CA MET A 268 13.02 -15.15 2.88
C MET A 268 11.88 -15.91 2.18
N LYS A 269 11.31 -16.93 2.82
CA LYS A 269 10.17 -17.67 2.29
C LYS A 269 8.96 -16.77 2.19
N GLU A 270 8.29 -16.86 1.05
CA GLU A 270 7.11 -16.09 0.72
C GLU A 270 5.83 -16.82 1.11
N SER A 271 4.82 -16.05 1.50
CA SER A 271 3.42 -16.49 1.56
C SER A 271 2.66 -15.87 0.41
N PHE A 272 1.94 -16.68 -0.37
CA PHE A 272 1.10 -16.16 -1.46
C PHE A 272 -0.21 -15.55 -0.93
N GLY A 273 -0.65 -14.44 -1.53
CA GLY A 273 -1.87 -13.71 -1.16
C GLY A 273 -2.10 -12.49 -2.05
N ILE A 274 -2.96 -11.55 -1.60
CA ILE A 274 -3.16 -10.24 -2.26
C ILE A 274 -1.83 -9.48 -2.36
N VAL A 275 -1.04 -9.58 -1.29
CA VAL A 275 0.37 -9.20 -1.22
C VAL A 275 1.20 -10.46 -0.92
N VAL A 276 2.53 -10.36 -1.05
CA VAL A 276 3.45 -11.49 -0.85
C VAL A 276 4.36 -11.20 0.34
N PRO A 277 3.93 -11.45 1.60
CA PRO A 277 4.77 -11.24 2.79
C PRO A 277 5.73 -12.41 3.03
N ARG A 278 6.73 -12.22 3.91
CA ARG A 278 7.61 -13.30 4.39
C ARG A 278 6.95 -14.17 5.48
N VAL A 279 7.36 -15.43 5.59
CA VAL A 279 6.96 -16.40 6.63
C VAL A 279 8.12 -16.62 7.61
N PRO A 280 8.00 -16.41 8.94
CA PRO A 280 7.01 -15.61 9.69
C PRO A 280 7.43 -14.13 9.77
N THR A 281 6.53 -13.25 9.36
CA THR A 281 6.76 -11.82 9.07
C THR A 281 7.11 -10.96 10.29
N LEU A 282 6.74 -11.39 11.50
CA LEU A 282 6.78 -10.52 12.70
C LEU A 282 7.53 -11.10 13.90
N GLU A 283 7.78 -12.41 13.95
CA GLU A 283 8.63 -13.01 14.99
C GLU A 283 10.09 -12.59 14.81
N LEU A 284 10.56 -12.45 13.56
CA LEU A 284 11.90 -11.94 13.30
C LEU A 284 12.03 -10.48 13.75
N MET A 285 11.09 -9.58 13.39
CA MET A 285 11.16 -8.18 13.84
C MET A 285 11.05 -8.05 15.37
N SER A 286 10.17 -8.82 16.01
CA SER A 286 10.05 -8.84 17.46
C SER A 286 11.29 -9.41 18.15
N ASN A 287 11.95 -10.43 17.58
CA ASN A 287 13.16 -11.02 18.15
C ASN A 287 14.45 -10.26 17.80
N LEU A 288 14.51 -9.61 16.63
CA LEU A 288 15.56 -8.65 16.23
C LEU A 288 15.61 -7.50 17.24
N MET A 289 14.45 -6.96 17.60
CA MET A 289 14.34 -5.75 18.43
C MET A 289 14.55 -5.99 19.93
N LYS A 290 14.59 -7.25 20.39
CA LYS A 290 14.89 -7.62 21.78
C LYS A 290 16.36 -7.40 22.17
N GLY A 291 17.26 -7.27 21.18
CA GLY A 291 18.71 -7.14 21.41
C GLY A 291 19.27 -5.73 21.26
N TYR A 292 18.47 -4.74 20.86
CA TYR A 292 18.98 -3.42 20.46
C TYR A 292 18.89 -2.37 21.57
N ALA A 293 19.97 -1.61 21.73
CA ALA A 293 19.97 -0.40 22.55
C ALA A 293 19.07 0.67 21.89
N PHE A 294 17.98 1.02 22.55
CA PHE A 294 17.06 2.05 22.06
C PHE A 294 17.51 3.44 22.53
N ASN A 295 18.05 4.26 21.62
CA ASN A 295 18.47 5.62 21.94
C ASN A 295 17.35 6.65 21.72
N LEU A 296 16.44 6.76 22.69
CA LEU A 296 15.35 7.75 22.70
C LEU A 296 15.83 9.19 22.56
N SER A 297 17.00 9.52 23.12
CA SER A 297 17.52 10.89 23.17
C SER A 297 18.01 11.41 21.81
N GLY A 298 18.52 10.52 20.95
CA GLY A 298 18.93 10.84 19.57
C GLY A 298 17.81 10.71 18.51
N CYS A 299 16.78 9.91 18.78
CA CYS A 299 15.68 9.64 17.83
C CYS A 299 14.80 10.86 17.49
N PHE A 300 14.55 11.71 18.49
CA PHE A 300 13.57 12.79 18.38
C PHE A 300 14.13 14.17 18.77
N GLY A 301 15.43 14.25 19.05
CA GLY A 301 16.11 15.52 19.30
C GLY A 301 16.23 16.33 18.01
N SER A 302 15.81 17.59 18.05
CA SER A 302 16.24 18.57 17.06
C SER A 302 17.78 18.64 17.12
N ARG A 303 18.46 18.41 15.99
CA ARG A 303 19.85 18.87 15.86
C ARG A 303 19.79 20.40 15.88
N HIS A 304 19.84 20.99 17.07
CA HIS A 304 20.31 22.35 17.23
C HIS A 304 21.83 22.30 17.19
N SER A 305 22.36 22.63 16.03
CA SER A 305 23.73 23.11 15.83
C SER A 305 23.68 24.14 14.71
#